data_AF-A0A849QB33-F1
#
_entry.id   AF-A0A849QB33-F1
#
_cell.length_a   1.000
_cell.length_b   1.000
_cell.length_c   1.000
_cell.angle_alpha   90.00
_cell.angle_beta   90.00
_cell.angle_gamma   90.00
#
_symmetry.space_group_name_H-M   'P 1'
#
loop_
_entity.id
_entity.type
_entity.pdbx_description
1 polymer ?
#
loop_
_entity_poly.entity_id
_entity_poly.type
_entity_poly.pdbx_seq_one_letter_code
_entity_poly.pdbx_strand_id
1 'polypeptide(L)'
;MTAIKKVLSGTVKGGTIDALARELDMNISTLLAMIDFLASAGYLEITGLQCSCQTSNLCEKCCGSKSDSQTKMYALTMKGEQFLSCNAS
;
A
#
# COMPACT_ATOMS: atom_id res chain seq x y z
N MET A 1 15.67 -12.75 -4.87
CA MET A 1 14.77 -11.65 -4.44
C MET A 1 14.34 -11.91 -3.00
N THR A 2 14.61 -10.99 -2.06
CA THR A 2 14.31 -11.17 -0.62
C THR A 2 12.81 -11.00 -0.33
N ALA A 3 12.33 -11.51 0.81
CA ALA A 3 10.94 -11.38 1.24
C ALA A 3 10.47 -9.91 1.27
N ILE A 4 11.32 -9.00 1.75
CA ILE A 4 11.05 -7.56 1.79
C ILE A 4 10.83 -6.99 0.39
N LYS A 5 11.66 -7.38 -0.60
CA LYS A 5 11.47 -6.94 -1.98
C LYS A 5 10.18 -7.45 -2.60
N LYS A 6 9.81 -8.71 -2.31
CA LYS A 6 8.55 -9.30 -2.78
C LYS A 6 7.35 -8.55 -2.22
N VAL A 7 7.35 -8.26 -0.92
CA VAL A 7 6.30 -7.44 -0.27
C VAL A 7 6.24 -6.07 -0.92
N LEU A 8 7.37 -5.36 -1.00
CA LEU A 8 7.43 -4.02 -1.59
C LEU A 8 6.88 -3.98 -3.03
N SER A 9 7.31 -4.92 -3.89
CA SER A 9 6.82 -5.00 -5.27
C SER A 9 5.34 -5.38 -5.36
N GLY A 10 4.87 -6.27 -4.47
CA GLY A 10 3.48 -6.72 -4.46
C GLY A 10 2.53 -5.63 -3.98
N THR A 11 2.94 -4.86 -2.98
CA THR A 11 2.15 -3.74 -2.44
C THR A 11 1.84 -2.68 -3.50
N VAL A 12 2.79 -2.37 -4.40
CA VAL A 12 2.60 -1.34 -5.44
C VAL A 12 1.99 -1.86 -6.74
N LYS A 13 1.96 -3.18 -6.95
CA LYS A 13 1.22 -3.82 -8.05
C LYS A 13 -0.30 -3.67 -7.90
N GLY A 14 -0.77 -3.36 -6.68
CA GLY A 14 -2.18 -3.21 -6.34
C GLY A 14 -2.87 -4.54 -6.04
N GLY A 15 -4.16 -4.47 -5.69
CA GLY A 15 -4.94 -5.61 -5.20
C GLY A 15 -5.26 -5.50 -3.70
N THR A 16 -5.80 -6.57 -3.13
CA THR A 16 -6.14 -6.61 -1.70
C THR A 16 -4.99 -7.20 -0.88
N ILE A 17 -4.93 -6.82 0.41
CA ILE A 17 -3.98 -7.40 1.36
C ILE A 17 -4.17 -8.92 1.46
N ASP A 18 -5.41 -9.42 1.44
CA ASP A 18 -5.71 -10.85 1.44
C ASP A 18 -5.14 -11.60 0.22
N ALA A 19 -5.23 -10.99 -0.97
CA ALA A 19 -4.70 -11.60 -2.19
C ALA A 19 -3.17 -11.66 -2.14
N LEU A 20 -2.53 -10.58 -1.71
CA LEU A 20 -1.08 -10.51 -1.57
C LEU A 20 -0.57 -11.47 -0.48
N ALA A 21 -1.27 -11.59 0.64
CA ALA A 21 -0.95 -12.54 1.71
C ALA A 21 -0.96 -13.99 1.21
N ARG A 22 -1.97 -14.36 0.40
CA ARG A 22 -2.04 -15.69 -0.23
C ARG A 22 -0.94 -15.91 -1.26
N GLU A 23 -0.64 -14.91 -2.10
CA GLU A 23 0.42 -14.99 -3.11
C GLU A 23 1.81 -15.21 -2.46
N LEU A 24 2.04 -14.56 -1.32
CA LEU A 24 3.31 -14.63 -0.60
C LEU A 24 3.38 -15.75 0.46
N ASP A 25 2.29 -16.52 0.64
CA ASP A 25 2.13 -17.49 1.72
C ASP A 25 2.47 -16.90 3.10
N MET A 26 1.96 -15.69 3.36
CA MET A 26 2.19 -14.94 4.58
C MET A 26 0.92 -14.78 5.40
N ASN A 27 1.07 -14.80 6.73
CA ASN A 27 0.02 -14.34 7.62
C ASN A 27 -0.26 -12.84 7.38
N ILE A 28 -1.54 -12.46 7.36
CA ILE A 28 -1.98 -11.08 7.11
C ILE A 28 -1.33 -10.09 8.09
N SER A 29 -1.26 -10.41 9.38
CA SER A 29 -0.66 -9.53 10.39
C SER A 29 0.84 -9.32 10.13
N THR A 30 1.55 -10.36 9.68
CA THR A 30 2.96 -10.25 9.29
C THR A 30 3.11 -9.36 8.06
N LEU A 31 2.27 -9.55 7.04
CA LEU A 31 2.30 -8.73 5.83
C LEU A 31 2.05 -7.25 6.15
N LEU A 32 1.06 -6.95 6.98
CA LEU A 32 0.77 -5.58 7.42
C LEU A 32 1.94 -4.97 8.18
N ALA A 33 2.55 -5.70 9.11
CA ALA A 33 3.74 -5.23 9.83
C ALA A 33 4.92 -4.93 8.90
N MET A 34 5.11 -5.73 7.84
CA MET A 34 6.15 -5.48 6.84
C MET A 34 5.84 -4.25 5.99
N ILE A 35 4.58 -4.02 5.62
CA ILE A 35 4.14 -2.82 4.88
C ILE A 35 4.34 -1.57 5.75
N ASP A 36 3.95 -1.61 7.02
CA ASP A 36 4.14 -0.52 7.98
C ASP A 36 5.63 -0.21 8.19
N PHE A 37 6.47 -1.25 8.28
CA PHE A 37 7.92 -1.09 8.32
C PHE A 37 8.46 -0.41 7.03
N LEU A 38 8.02 -0.85 5.85
CA LEU A 38 8.46 -0.28 4.57
C LEU A 38 8.03 1.19 4.43
N ALA A 39 6.82 1.54 4.86
CA ALA A 39 6.32 2.90 4.87
C ALA A 39 7.10 3.78 5.86
N SER A 40 7.25 3.34 7.11
CA SER A 40 8.02 4.08 8.13
C SER A 40 9.50 4.24 7.77
N ALA A 41 10.09 3.26 7.09
CA ALA A 41 11.45 3.35 6.56
C ALA A 41 11.56 4.16 5.27
N GLY A 42 10.46 4.72 4.75
CA GLY A 42 10.45 5.63 3.59
C GLY A 42 10.62 4.94 2.24
N TYR A 43 10.33 3.65 2.12
CA TYR A 43 10.28 2.94 0.84
C TYR A 43 8.90 3.08 0.16
N LEU A 44 7.85 3.29 0.96
CA LEU A 44 6.49 3.53 0.51
C LEU A 44 5.97 4.87 1.04
N GLU A 45 5.13 5.53 0.26
CA GLU A 45 4.28 6.63 0.71
C GLU A 45 2.80 6.22 0.66
N ILE A 46 2.00 6.73 1.60
CA ILE A 46 0.55 6.47 1.65
C ILE A 46 -0.13 7.51 0.80
N THR A 47 -0.70 7.11 -0.34
CA THR A 47 -1.35 7.99 -1.31
C THR A 47 -2.86 8.07 -1.13
N GLY A 48 -3.34 7.88 0.12
CA GLY A 48 -4.75 7.71 0.46
C GLY A 48 -5.67 8.63 -0.34
N LEU A 49 -6.76 8.07 -0.86
CA LEU A 49 -7.74 8.81 -1.66
C LEU A 49 -8.45 9.84 -0.78
N GLN A 50 -7.92 11.06 -0.71
CA GLN A 50 -8.72 12.21 -0.31
C GLN A 50 -9.69 12.49 -1.47
N CYS A 51 -10.97 12.17 -1.27
CA CYS A 51 -12.03 12.80 -2.04
C CYS A 51 -11.83 14.33 -1.90
N SER A 52 -11.35 15.00 -2.94
CA SER A 52 -11.13 16.46 -2.95
C SER A 52 -12.44 17.26 -3.08
N CYS A 53 -13.61 16.64 -2.91
CA CYS A 53 -14.91 17.29 -2.97
C CYS A 53 -15.21 18.07 -1.69
N GLN A 54 -14.59 19.24 -1.53
CA GLN A 54 -14.82 20.12 -0.38
C GLN A 54 -16.14 20.91 -0.45
N THR A 55 -16.96 20.83 -1.51
CA THR A 55 -18.04 21.83 -1.70
C THR A 55 -19.36 21.33 -2.29
N SER A 56 -19.62 20.02 -2.44
CA SER A 56 -20.91 19.58 -2.98
C SER A 56 -21.60 18.49 -2.16
N ASN A 57 -22.90 18.68 -2.00
CA ASN A 57 -23.89 17.81 -1.36
C ASN A 57 -24.00 16.44 -2.10
N LEU A 58 -23.33 16.31 -3.25
CA LEU A 58 -23.19 15.07 -4.02
C LEU A 58 -22.03 14.19 -3.53
N CYS A 59 -21.07 14.74 -2.77
CA CYS A 59 -19.88 14.03 -2.29
C CYS A 59 -20.23 12.86 -1.35
N GLU A 60 -21.33 12.97 -0.59
CA GLU A 60 -21.82 11.88 0.28
C GLU A 60 -22.23 10.62 -0.48
N LYS A 61 -22.62 10.74 -1.76
CA LYS A 61 -22.91 9.59 -2.62
C LYS A 61 -21.67 9.02 -3.32
N CYS A 62 -20.64 9.83 -3.54
CA CYS A 62 -19.40 9.40 -4.20
C CYS A 62 -18.39 8.76 -3.24
N CYS A 63 -18.34 9.19 -1.98
CA CYS A 63 -17.29 8.78 -1.04
C CYS A 63 -17.75 7.73 -0.02
N GLY A 64 -18.94 7.15 -0.20
CA GLY A 64 -19.51 6.17 0.73
C GLY A 64 -19.84 6.78 2.09
N SER A 65 -20.81 6.21 2.79
CA SER A 65 -21.12 6.61 4.16
C SER A 65 -19.84 6.59 5.01
N LYS A 66 -19.74 7.52 5.97
CA LYS A 66 -18.68 7.68 6.98
C LYS A 66 -18.46 6.40 7.81
N SER A 67 -17.94 5.35 7.20
CA SER A 67 -17.71 4.02 7.75
C SER A 67 -16.31 3.59 7.33
N ASP A 68 -15.31 3.96 8.13
CA ASP A 68 -14.11 3.19 8.51
C ASP A 68 -13.31 2.35 7.48
N SER A 69 -13.52 2.50 6.18
CA SER A 69 -12.76 1.79 5.15
C SER A 69 -12.11 2.77 4.19
N GLN A 70 -11.29 3.68 4.70
CA GLN A 70 -10.30 4.37 3.86
C GLN A 70 -9.29 3.31 3.40
N THR A 71 -9.51 2.74 2.21
CA THR A 71 -8.57 1.82 1.58
C THR A 71 -7.24 2.56 1.39
N LYS A 72 -6.23 2.20 2.18
CA LYS A 72 -4.88 2.75 2.04
C LYS A 72 -4.29 2.27 0.71
N MET A 73 -3.90 3.21 -0.14
CA MET A 73 -3.07 2.94 -1.30
C MET A 73 -1.64 3.35 -0.99
N TYR A 74 -0.69 2.64 -1.60
CA TYR A 74 0.73 2.87 -1.41
C TYR A 74 1.41 3.07 -2.76
N ALA A 75 2.34 4.01 -2.83
CA ALA A 75 3.21 4.22 -3.98
C ALA A 75 4.68 4.06 -3.56
N LEU A 76 5.54 3.70 -4.52
CA LEU A 76 6.99 3.68 -4.28
C LEU A 76 7.49 5.11 -4.11
N THR A 77 8.40 5.28 -3.16
CA THR A 77 9.29 6.44 -3.18
C THR A 77 10.48 6.17 -4.10
N MET A 78 11.26 7.21 -4.43
CA MET A 78 12.55 7.04 -5.12
C MET A 78 13.48 6.03 -4.42
N LYS A 79 13.46 5.99 -3.08
CA LYS A 79 14.22 5.01 -2.29
C LYS A 79 13.68 3.58 -2.50
N GLY A 80 12.36 3.43 -2.56
CA GLY A 80 11.66 2.18 -2.90
C GLY A 80 12.07 1.64 -4.26
N GLU A 81 12.05 2.49 -5.28
CA GLU A 81 12.44 2.14 -6.65
C GLU A 81 13.89 1.66 -6.70
N GLN A 82 14.83 2.44 -6.17
CA GLN A 82 16.25 2.07 -6.11
C GLN A 82 16.46 0.72 -5.42
N PHE A 83 15.76 0.48 -4.31
CA PHE A 83 15.86 -0.78 -3.59
C PHE A 83 15.37 -1.98 -4.40
N LEU A 84 14.31 -1.83 -5.21
CA LEU A 84 13.87 -2.89 -6.12
C LEU A 84 14.87 -3.10 -7.26
N SER A 85 15.42 -2.02 -7.83
CA SER A 85 16.35 -2.07 -8.97
C SER A 85 17.75 -2.62 -8.63
N CYS A 86 18.23 -2.43 -7.40
CA CYS A 86 19.53 -2.98 -6.98
C CYS A 86 19.44 -4.50 -6.77
N ASN A 87 19.63 -5.31 -7.81
CA ASN A 87 19.88 -6.74 -7.63
C ASN A 87 21.13 -6.93 -6.75
N ALA A 88 20.99 -7.72 -5.69
CA ALA A 88 22.14 -8.17 -4.91
C ALA A 88 23.01 -8.99 -5.87
N SER A 89 24.17 -8.43 -6.22
CA SER A 89 25.34 -9.15 -6.73
C SER A 89 25.78 -10.21 -5.71
#